data_AF-A0A935ZE80-F1
#
_entry.id   AF-A0A935ZE80-F1
#
_cell.length_a   1.000
_cell.length_b   1.000
_cell.length_c   1.000
_cell.angle_alpha   90.00
_cell.angle_beta   90.00
_cell.angle_gamma   90.00
#
_symmetry.space_group_name_H-M   'P 1'
#
loop_
_entity.id
_entity.type
_entity.pdbx_description
1 polymer ?
#
loop_
_entity_poly.entity_id
_entity_poly.type
_entity_poly.pdbx_seq_one_letter_code
_entity_poly.pdbx_strand_id
1 'polypeptide(L)' 'MSDANELAERVEAARLTLDAATAQLKTILSGGERLPRAEKVQVTDGLADAFTAVRNARDALGTLERVLASPAPDDE' A
#
# COMPACT_ATOMS: atom_id res chain seq x y z
N MET A 1 -26.99 5.15 0.76
CA MET A 1 -25.63 5.59 1.16
C MET A 1 -24.85 5.70 -0.13
N SER A 2 -24.23 6.87 -0.36
CA SER A 2 -23.73 7.30 -1.68
C SER A 2 -22.44 6.59 -2.10
N ASP A 3 -22.22 6.44 -3.40
CA ASP A 3 -20.98 5.98 -4.04
C ASP A 3 -19.73 6.68 -3.49
N ALA A 4 -19.85 7.94 -3.06
CA ALA A 4 -18.77 8.69 -2.43
C ALA A 4 -18.33 8.10 -1.08
N ASN A 5 -19.27 7.53 -0.31
CA ASN A 5 -18.99 6.93 0.98
C ASN A 5 -18.33 5.55 0.82
N GLU A 6 -18.78 4.75 -0.15
CA GLU A 6 -18.13 3.48 -0.51
C GLU A 6 -16.70 3.72 -1.04
N LEU A 7 -16.50 4.78 -1.83
CA LEU A 7 -15.19 5.16 -2.33
C LEU A 7 -14.25 5.62 -1.20
N ALA A 8 -14.74 6.38 -0.23
CA ALA A 8 -13.97 6.78 0.94
C ALA A 8 -13.53 5.58 1.80
N GLU A 9 -14.41 4.61 2.01
CA GLU A 9 -14.09 3.36 2.74
C GLU A 9 -13.01 2.54 2.01
N ARG A 10 -13.08 2.47 0.68
CA ARG A 10 -12.06 1.78 -0.14
C ARG A 10 -10.70 2.46 -0.09
N VAL A 11 -10.67 3.80 -0.05
CA VAL A 11 -9.42 4.57 0.13
C VAL A 11 -8.83 4.30 1.51
N GLU A 12 -9.64 4.29 2.55
CA GLU A 12 -9.16 4.02 3.92
C GLU A 12 -8.59 2.60 4.05
N ALA A 13 -9.28 1.60 3.49
CA ALA A 13 -8.80 0.22 3.48
C ALA A 13 -7.46 0.07 2.73
N ALA A 14 -7.29 0.78 1.62
CA ALA A 14 -6.04 0.79 0.86
C ALA A 14 -4.89 1.48 1.64
N ARG A 15 -5.18 2.54 2.40
CA ARG A 15 -4.20 3.19 3.30
C ARG A 15 -3.73 2.26 4.41
N LEU A 16 -4.65 1.59 5.10
CA LEU A 16 -4.32 0.61 6.14
C LEU A 16 -3.45 -0.54 5.61
N THR A 17 -3.73 -1.00 4.39
CA THR A 17 -2.92 -2.03 3.72
C THR A 17 -1.50 -1.54 3.42
N LEU A 18 -1.36 -0.30 2.95
CA LEU A 18 -0.06 0.33 2.67
C LEU A 18 0.77 0.50 3.95
N ASP A 19 0.15 0.92 5.06
CA ASP A 19 0.81 1.07 6.35
C ASP A 19 1.31 -0.28 6.89
N ALA A 20 0.49 -1.33 6.80
CA ALA A 20 0.86 -2.68 7.21
C ALA A 20 2.06 -3.21 6.39
N ALA A 21 2.03 -3.05 5.07
CA ALA A 21 3.13 -3.47 4.19
C ALA A 21 4.42 -2.69 4.48
N THR A 22 4.32 -1.39 4.78
CA THR A 22 5.46 -0.55 5.15
C THR A 22 6.06 -0.97 6.50
N ALA A 23 5.22 -1.32 7.48
CA ALA A 23 5.66 -1.82 8.77
C ALA A 23 6.39 -3.18 8.66
N GLN A 24 5.87 -4.09 7.83
CA GLN A 24 6.55 -5.35 7.51
C GLN A 24 7.91 -5.11 6.86
N LEU A 25 7.99 -4.23 5.86
CA LEU A 25 9.25 -3.87 5.21
C LEU A 25 10.28 -3.32 6.21
N LYS A 26 9.86 -2.43 7.11
CA LYS A 26 10.74 -1.88 8.17
C LYS A 26 11.24 -2.98 9.11
N THR A 27 10.38 -3.94 9.44
CA THR A 27 10.74 -5.09 10.28
C THR A 27 11.79 -5.97 9.59
N ILE A 28 11.59 -6.27 8.31
CA ILE A 28 12.53 -7.06 7.51
C ILE A 28 13.88 -6.34 7.39
N LEU A 29 13.89 -5.02 7.13
CA LEU A 29 15.12 -4.23 7.02
C LEU A 29 15.89 -4.18 8.36
N SER A 30 15.19 -3.97 9.47
CA SER A 30 15.80 -3.90 10.80
C SER A 30 16.24 -5.26 11.34
N GLY A 31 15.56 -6.35 10.98
CA GLY A 31 15.96 -7.72 11.31
C GLY A 31 17.07 -8.25 10.40
N GLY A 32 17.05 -7.89 9.11
CA GLY A 32 17.96 -8.34 8.07
C GLY A 32 19.42 -7.93 8.27
N GLU A 33 19.68 -6.83 8.97
CA GLU A 33 21.03 -6.43 9.35
C GLU A 33 21.74 -7.48 10.22
N ARG A 34 20.97 -8.24 11.03
CA ARG A 34 21.51 -9.23 11.98
C ARG A 34 21.53 -10.66 11.44
N LEU A 35 21.05 -10.91 10.22
CA LEU A 35 20.89 -12.27 9.69
C LEU A 35 22.18 -12.83 9.06
N PRO A 36 22.43 -14.15 9.19
CA PRO A 36 23.50 -14.84 8.47
C PRO A 36 23.34 -14.73 6.95
N ARG A 37 24.44 -14.74 6.19
CA ARG A 37 24.46 -14.50 4.73
C ARG A 37 23.55 -15.46 3.94
N ALA A 38 23.33 -16.68 4.42
CA ALA A 38 22.46 -17.67 3.80
C ALA A 38 20.95 -17.30 3.89
N GLU A 39 20.55 -16.58 4.94
CA GLU A 39 19.17 -16.17 5.18
C GLU A 39 18.85 -14.82 4.52
N LYS A 40 19.88 -14.04 4.16
CA LYS A 40 19.73 -12.76 3.45
C LYS A 40 19.08 -12.89 2.07
N VAL A 41 19.20 -14.05 1.40
CA VAL A 41 18.61 -14.29 0.08
C VAL A 41 17.08 -14.39 0.16
N GLN A 42 16.55 -15.13 1.13
CA GLN A 42 15.10 -15.21 1.37
C GLN A 42 14.53 -13.85 1.80
N VAL A 43 15.31 -13.10 2.56
CA VAL A 43 14.97 -11.73 2.98
C VAL A 43 14.89 -10.79 1.78
N THR A 44 15.80 -10.89 0.81
CA THR A 44 15.78 -10.05 -0.41
C THR A 44 14.58 -10.34 -1.31
N ASP A 45 14.18 -11.60 -1.45
CA ASP A 45 12.99 -11.97 -2.24
C ASP A 45 11.72 -11.43 -1.57
N GLY A 46 11.57 -11.63 -0.25
CA GLY A 46 10.46 -11.05 0.50
C GLY A 46 10.45 -9.52 0.50
N LEU A 47 11.62 -8.88 0.37
CA LEU A 47 11.77 -7.43 0.22
C LEU A 47 11.23 -6.94 -1.13
N ALA A 48 11.54 -7.66 -2.22
CA ALA A 48 11.10 -7.31 -3.57
C ALA A 48 9.57 -7.41 -3.69
N ASP A 49 8.98 -8.46 -3.11
CA ASP A 49 7.53 -8.64 -3.07
C ASP A 49 6.86 -7.56 -2.23
N ALA A 50 7.41 -7.24 -1.05
CA ALA A 50 6.89 -6.17 -0.19
C ALA A 50 6.96 -4.80 -0.86
N PHE A 51 8.06 -4.47 -1.54
CA PHE A 51 8.18 -3.23 -2.32
C PHE A 51 7.16 -3.16 -3.46
N THR A 52 6.93 -4.29 -4.15
CA THR A 52 5.94 -4.37 -5.24
C THR A 52 4.52 -4.15 -4.71
N ALA A 53 4.18 -4.77 -3.58
CA ALA A 53 2.89 -4.59 -2.92
C ALA A 53 2.66 -3.11 -2.50
N VAL A 54 3.67 -2.47 -1.89
CA VAL A 54 3.65 -1.05 -1.51
C VAL A 54 3.43 -0.16 -2.73
N ARG A 55 4.15 -0.41 -3.84
CA ARG A 55 4.01 0.38 -5.07
C ARG A 55 2.59 0.28 -5.64
N ASN A 56 2.07 -0.94 -5.79
CA ASN A 56 0.76 -1.18 -6.35
C ASN A 56 -0.36 -0.56 -5.47
N ALA A 57 -0.24 -0.65 -4.14
CA ALA A 57 -1.17 -0.01 -3.21
C ALA A 57 -1.17 1.52 -3.35
N ARG A 58 0.01 2.12 -3.52
CA ARG A 58 0.16 3.57 -3.72
C ARG A 58 -0.41 4.04 -5.07
N ASP A 59 -0.20 3.27 -6.13
CA ASP A 59 -0.77 3.57 -7.46
C ASP A 59 -2.32 3.48 -7.45
N ALA A 60 -2.86 2.48 -6.75
CA ALA A 60 -4.29 2.33 -6.55
C ALA A 60 -4.86 3.52 -5.75
N LEU A 61 -4.23 3.90 -4.64
CA LEU A 61 -4.61 5.07 -3.84
C LEU A 61 -4.59 6.36 -4.66
N GLY A 62 -3.51 6.63 -5.40
CA GLY A 62 -3.41 7.83 -6.23
C GLY A 62 -4.43 7.85 -7.39
N THR A 63 -4.91 6.69 -7.83
CA THR A 63 -6.02 6.61 -8.80
C THR A 63 -7.35 6.93 -8.12
N LEU A 64 -7.61 6.38 -6.94
CA LEU A 64 -8.84 6.65 -6.17
C LEU A 64 -8.92 8.12 -5.72
N GLU A 65 -7.82 8.71 -5.26
CA GLU A 65 -7.74 10.12 -4.87
C GLU A 65 -8.01 11.06 -6.06
N ARG A 66 -7.56 10.69 -7.28
CA ARG A 66 -7.88 11.45 -8.50
C ARG A 66 -9.35 11.37 -8.88
N VAL A 67 -10.00 10.22 -8.70
CA VAL A 67 -11.44 10.06 -8.92
C VAL A 67 -12.23 10.91 -7.91
N LEU A 68 -11.82 10.92 -6.64
CA LEU A 68 -12.43 11.75 -5.59
C LEU A 68 -12.24 13.25 -5.81
N ALA A 69 -11.10 13.66 -6.37
CA ALA A 69 -10.79 15.05 -6.65
C ALA A 69 -11.45 15.59 -7.93
N SER A 70 -11.99 14.71 -8.78
CA SER A 70 -12.81 15.15 -9.91
C SER A 70 -14.15 15.61 -9.36
N PRO A 71 -14.64 16.82 -9.73
CA PRO A 71 -15.97 17.24 -9.34
C PRO A 71 -16.96 16.18 -9.82
N ALA A 72 -17.78 15.67 -8.91
CA ALA A 72 -18.95 14.91 -9.30
C ALA A 72 -19.70 15.76 -10.34
N PRO A 73 -20.22 15.18 -11.43
CA PRO A 73 -21.12 15.93 -12.29
C PRO A 73 -22.18 16.56 -11.39
N ASP A 74 -22.42 17.86 -11.56
CA ASP A 74 -23.57 18.51 -10.92
C ASP A 74 -24.79 17.65 -11.28
N ASP A 75 -25.38 16.99 -10.27
CA ASP A 75 -26.61 16.23 -10.43
C ASP A 75 -27.72 17.23 -10.79
N GLU A 76 -27.89 17.50 -12.09
CA GLU A 76 -29.16 17.94 -12.69
C GLU A 76 -30.21 16.83 -12.66
#